data_AF-A0A954LMN8-F1
#
_entry.id   AF-A0A954LMN8-F1
#
_cell.length_a   1.000
_cell.length_b   1.000
_cell.length_c   1.000
_cell.angle_alpha   90.00
_cell.angle_beta   90.00
_cell.angle_gamma   90.00
#
_symmetry.space_group_name_H-M   'P 1'
#
loop_
_entity.id
_entity.type
_entity.pdbx_description
1 polymer ?
#
loop_
_entity_poly.entity_id
_entity_poly.type
_entity_poly.pdbx_seq_one_letter_code
_entity_poly.pdbx_strand_id
1 'polypeptide(L)'
;KLRHGNSRQGNFPRNMFSICDFAYPRLAFGRSTGYLGKRWYLLGCNVLACGAECQPAEVLSEIESFLSSTSPVKVATDVGDGFLKSLGNPMGPSVLVSELVAAELARWFGLKVPPFAVVAQCAIEITMKKNGVAMVPPMFFSYAVDGTPRDGSDIFLSRLRDPNDVARLVVFDTWVRNWDRYLDGDANPENLLYVRTATGPKYDLVPIDHSNCFLGHDVDFPSEPPPEDWVTDPKVYGKFPEFDPLIDANSVALAIQRLAQLPHNFVVEVVNSVPPQWEFGPNAAQSLVELICERARYVVDTLPARLVDAPEIPGLMK
;
A
#
# COMPACT_ATOMS: atom_id res chain seq x y z
N LYS A 1 31.25 35.49 48.71
CA LYS A 1 30.97 36.77 48.02
C LYS A 1 30.75 36.38 46.54
N LEU A 2 29.57 36.46 45.91
CA LEU A 2 28.79 37.68 45.55
C LEU A 2 29.68 38.68 44.78
N ARG A 3 29.41 39.19 43.57
CA ARG A 3 28.32 39.19 42.56
C ARG A 3 28.96 39.06 41.14
N HIS A 4 28.34 38.89 39.96
CA HIS A 4 26.97 38.76 39.39
C HIS A 4 27.13 38.03 38.01
N GLY A 5 26.16 37.74 37.11
CA GLY A 5 24.74 38.10 36.99
C GLY A 5 24.46 39.08 35.82
N ASN A 6 24.22 38.60 34.59
CA ASN A 6 23.58 39.44 33.54
C ASN A 6 22.81 38.64 32.48
N SER A 7 21.57 39.03 32.23
CA SER A 7 20.60 38.37 31.35
C SER A 7 20.42 39.09 30.02
N ARG A 8 20.17 38.36 28.92
CA ARG A 8 19.58 38.94 27.70
C ARG A 8 18.28 38.22 27.36
N GLN A 9 17.18 38.98 27.39
CA GLN A 9 15.90 38.57 26.83
C GLN A 9 15.95 38.76 25.31
N GLY A 10 15.51 37.74 24.56
CA GLY A 10 15.22 37.85 23.12
C GLY A 10 13.74 37.61 22.90
N ASN A 11 13.02 38.60 22.39
CA ASN A 11 11.60 38.47 22.04
C ASN A 11 11.46 37.62 20.76
N PHE A 12 10.59 36.60 20.80
CA PHE A 12 10.01 35.98 19.61
C PHE A 12 8.49 36.23 19.60
N PRO A 13 7.88 36.53 18.44
CA PRO A 13 6.46 36.84 18.34
C PRO A 13 5.59 35.59 18.53
N ARG A 14 4.37 35.80 19.03
CA ARG A 14 3.40 34.72 19.25
C ARG A 14 2.77 34.29 17.92
N ASN A 15 2.90 33.02 17.58
CA ASN A 15 2.05 32.40 16.56
C ASN A 15 0.59 32.40 17.03
N MET A 16 -0.31 32.85 16.17
CA MET A 16 -1.75 32.75 16.34
C MET A 16 -2.34 32.22 15.03
N PHE A 17 -2.34 30.90 14.88
CA PHE A 17 -3.16 30.22 13.89
C PHE A 17 -4.14 29.30 14.61
N SER A 18 -5.41 29.43 14.23
CA SER A 18 -6.52 28.78 14.92
C SER A 18 -6.52 27.28 14.65
N ILE A 19 -6.76 26.51 15.70
CA ILE A 19 -7.12 25.09 15.59
C ILE A 19 -8.47 25.02 14.86
N CYS A 20 -8.58 24.16 13.85
CA CYS A 20 -9.84 23.76 13.27
C CYS A 20 -10.37 22.54 14.02
N ASP A 21 -11.35 22.74 14.91
CA ASP A 21 -12.09 21.65 15.54
C ASP A 21 -12.95 20.91 14.50
N PHE A 22 -12.45 19.82 13.95
CA PHE A 22 -13.28 18.85 13.23
C PHE A 22 -13.81 17.78 14.19
N ALA A 23 -14.96 18.07 14.78
CA ALA A 23 -15.72 17.11 15.57
C ALA A 23 -16.28 15.99 14.66
N TYR A 24 -15.77 14.77 14.81
CA TYR A 24 -16.37 13.58 14.21
C TYR A 24 -17.78 13.34 14.80
N PRO A 25 -18.86 13.29 13.99
CA PRO A 25 -20.15 12.86 14.48
C PRO A 25 -20.14 11.34 14.73
N ARG A 26 -20.33 10.93 15.99
CA ARG A 26 -20.60 9.53 16.34
C ARG A 26 -21.93 9.10 15.71
N LEU A 27 -21.88 8.37 14.60
CA LEU A 27 -23.05 7.67 14.07
C LEU A 27 -23.37 6.45 14.95
N ALA A 28 -24.46 6.56 15.71
CA ALA A 28 -24.98 5.45 16.49
C ALA A 28 -25.69 4.44 15.59
N PHE A 29 -25.10 3.26 15.41
CA PHE A 29 -25.74 2.16 14.69
C PHE A 29 -26.84 1.52 15.55
N GLY A 30 -28.10 1.90 15.29
CA GLY A 30 -29.27 1.17 15.77
C GLY A 30 -29.42 -0.16 15.04
N ARG A 31 -29.69 -1.24 15.79
CA ARG A 31 -30.00 -2.55 15.20
C ARG A 31 -31.33 -2.46 14.43
N SER A 32 -31.32 -2.85 13.16
CA SER A 32 -32.55 -3.16 12.42
C SER A 32 -32.33 -4.40 11.54
N THR A 33 -33.31 -5.29 11.54
CA THR A 33 -33.25 -6.62 10.93
C THR A 33 -33.73 -6.60 9.49
N GLY A 34 -32.87 -7.05 8.56
CA GLY A 34 -33.24 -7.63 7.26
C GLY A 34 -33.86 -6.72 6.20
N TYR A 35 -33.21 -6.63 5.03
CA TYR A 35 -33.78 -6.92 3.71
C TYR A 35 -32.70 -6.69 2.62
N LEU A 36 -32.86 -7.30 1.44
CA LEU A 36 -31.89 -7.17 0.33
C LEU A 36 -31.73 -5.71 -0.13
N GLY A 37 -30.52 -5.17 0.03
CA GLY A 37 -30.18 -3.79 -0.34
C GLY A 37 -29.30 -3.70 -1.59
N LYS A 38 -29.77 -2.95 -2.59
CA LYS A 38 -28.98 -2.60 -3.80
C LYS A 38 -27.76 -1.75 -3.40
N ARG A 39 -26.58 -2.02 -3.99
CA ARG A 39 -25.40 -1.14 -3.86
C ARG A 39 -25.74 0.24 -4.43
N TRP A 40 -25.74 1.26 -3.57
CA TRP A 40 -25.84 2.65 -3.98
C TRP A 40 -24.47 3.15 -4.42
N TYR A 41 -24.35 3.53 -5.69
CA TYR A 41 -23.24 4.34 -6.17
C TYR A 41 -23.48 5.79 -5.71
N LEU A 42 -23.00 6.13 -4.51
CA LEU A 42 -22.86 7.53 -4.13
C LEU A 42 -21.73 8.14 -4.95
N LEU A 43 -22.07 9.16 -5.73
CA LEU A 43 -21.13 9.91 -6.57
C LEU A 43 -20.11 10.66 -5.70
N GLY A 44 -18.83 10.34 -5.87
CA GLY A 44 -17.73 11.31 -5.70
C GLY A 44 -16.83 11.18 -4.46
N CYS A 45 -17.18 10.43 -3.42
CA CYS A 45 -16.27 10.18 -2.29
C CYS A 45 -15.60 8.81 -2.45
N ASN A 46 -14.27 8.79 -2.63
CA ASN A 46 -13.49 7.56 -2.52
C ASN A 46 -13.41 7.21 -1.03
N VAL A 47 -14.03 6.11 -0.62
CA VAL A 47 -13.94 5.62 0.76
C VAL A 47 -12.67 4.79 0.88
N LEU A 48 -11.89 5.02 1.94
CA LEU A 48 -10.72 4.21 2.31
C LEU A 48 -11.12 2.73 2.47
N ALA A 49 -10.25 1.82 2.03
CA ALA A 49 -10.48 0.38 2.07
C ALA A 49 -10.10 -0.25 3.44
N CYS A 50 -9.19 0.36 4.18
CA CYS A 50 -8.82 -0.01 5.54
C CYS A 50 -10.07 -0.01 6.44
N GLY A 51 -10.38 -1.13 7.08
CA GLY A 51 -11.57 -1.25 7.92
C GLY A 51 -12.88 -1.55 7.15
N ALA A 52 -12.92 -1.40 5.82
CA ALA A 52 -14.18 -1.42 5.06
C ALA A 52 -14.72 -2.83 4.78
N GLU A 53 -13.83 -3.78 4.49
CA GLU A 53 -14.15 -5.21 4.26
C GLU A 53 -13.60 -6.12 5.38
N CYS A 54 -12.77 -5.56 6.26
CA CYS A 54 -12.06 -6.27 7.32
C CYS A 54 -11.88 -5.34 8.51
N GLN A 55 -12.36 -5.73 9.69
CA GLN A 55 -12.19 -4.96 10.93
C GLN A 55 -12.19 -5.91 12.13
N PRO A 56 -11.10 -6.67 12.36
CA PRO A 56 -10.98 -7.52 13.56
C PRO A 56 -11.10 -6.66 14.81
N ALA A 57 -11.97 -7.08 15.74
CA ALA A 57 -12.10 -6.45 17.04
C ALA A 57 -11.10 -7.03 18.05
N GLU A 58 -10.68 -8.29 17.87
CA GLU A 58 -9.80 -8.99 18.81
C GLU A 58 -8.84 -9.97 18.10
N VAL A 59 -7.61 -10.04 18.60
CA VAL A 59 -6.64 -11.07 18.23
C VAL A 59 -6.70 -12.18 19.27
N LEU A 60 -7.05 -13.39 18.84
CA LEU A 60 -7.40 -14.51 19.72
C LEU A 60 -6.19 -15.39 20.06
N SER A 61 -5.31 -15.64 19.10
CA SER A 61 -4.09 -16.45 19.29
C SER A 61 -3.04 -16.20 18.22
N GLU A 62 -1.76 -16.27 18.58
CA GLU A 62 -0.67 -16.50 17.62
C GLU A 62 -0.84 -17.87 16.96
N ILE A 63 -0.65 -17.94 15.63
CA ILE A 63 -0.60 -19.19 14.86
C ILE A 63 0.85 -19.50 14.49
N GLU A 64 1.56 -18.52 13.90
CA GLU A 64 2.91 -18.71 13.39
C GLU A 64 3.69 -17.39 13.29
N SER A 65 4.92 -17.35 13.80
CA SER A 65 5.84 -16.23 13.63
C SER A 65 6.94 -16.48 12.60
N PHE A 66 7.17 -15.51 11.71
CA PHE A 66 8.08 -15.61 10.56
C PHE A 66 9.42 -14.89 10.78
N LEU A 67 10.50 -15.44 10.21
CA LEU A 67 11.87 -14.87 10.28
C LEU A 67 12.21 -14.01 9.04
N SER A 68 11.29 -13.12 8.61
CA SER A 68 11.49 -12.27 7.43
C SER A 68 12.14 -10.90 7.77
N SER A 69 12.23 -9.98 6.80
CA SER A 69 12.67 -8.58 7.01
C SER A 69 11.88 -7.90 8.12
N THR A 70 10.55 -7.83 7.98
CA THR A 70 9.58 -7.16 8.86
C THR A 70 9.06 -8.04 10.01
N SER A 71 9.44 -9.32 10.07
CA SER A 71 9.06 -10.26 11.14
C SER A 71 7.54 -10.32 11.44
N PRO A 72 6.67 -10.49 10.42
CA PRO A 72 5.23 -10.56 10.62
C PRO A 72 4.84 -11.80 11.42
N VAL A 73 3.63 -11.78 11.96
CA VAL A 73 3.06 -12.90 12.72
C VAL A 73 1.67 -13.22 12.18
N LYS A 74 1.43 -14.49 11.82
CA LYS A 74 0.11 -15.00 11.50
C LYS A 74 -0.66 -15.25 12.80
N VAL A 75 -1.90 -14.77 12.86
CA VAL A 75 -2.79 -14.85 14.01
C VAL A 75 -4.20 -15.29 13.62
N ALA A 76 -4.93 -15.82 14.58
CA ALA A 76 -6.39 -15.95 14.52
C ALA A 76 -7.04 -14.68 15.10
N THR A 77 -8.08 -14.17 14.45
CA THR A 77 -8.93 -13.07 14.95
C THR A 77 -10.39 -13.49 15.04
N ASP A 78 -11.24 -12.64 15.61
CA ASP A 78 -12.70 -12.83 15.67
C ASP A 78 -13.37 -12.86 14.28
N VAL A 79 -12.69 -12.41 13.23
CA VAL A 79 -13.20 -12.39 11.84
C VAL A 79 -12.45 -13.32 10.87
N GLY A 80 -11.38 -14.00 11.33
CA GLY A 80 -10.61 -14.97 10.55
C GLY A 80 -9.09 -14.90 10.76
N ASP A 81 -8.35 -15.76 10.07
CA ASP A 81 -6.88 -15.76 10.09
C ASP A 81 -6.31 -14.55 9.33
N GLY A 82 -5.19 -14.01 9.80
CA GLY A 82 -4.44 -12.98 9.07
C GLY A 82 -3.05 -12.71 9.58
N PHE A 83 -2.37 -11.76 8.97
CA PHE A 83 -0.99 -11.40 9.27
C PHE A 83 -0.94 -10.02 9.93
N LEU A 84 -0.22 -9.93 11.05
CA LEU A 84 0.08 -8.67 11.74
C LEU A 84 1.49 -8.18 11.39
N LYS A 85 1.62 -6.85 11.22
CA LYS A 85 2.88 -6.10 11.25
C LYS A 85 2.76 -4.96 12.26
N SER A 86 3.81 -4.70 13.03
CA SER A 86 3.80 -3.81 14.20
C SER A 86 4.99 -2.85 14.22
N LEU A 87 4.90 -1.81 15.05
CA LEU A 87 6.07 -1.05 15.50
C LEU A 87 7.06 -1.96 16.23
N GLY A 88 8.32 -1.56 16.24
CA GLY A 88 9.43 -2.38 16.72
C GLY A 88 9.85 -3.48 15.73
N ASN A 89 9.25 -3.55 14.53
CA ASN A 89 9.74 -4.45 13.49
C ASN A 89 11.18 -4.09 13.06
N PRO A 90 11.98 -5.05 12.56
CA PRO A 90 13.41 -4.82 12.31
C PRO A 90 13.74 -3.84 11.17
N MET A 91 12.75 -3.41 10.36
CA MET A 91 12.94 -2.46 9.26
C MET A 91 12.51 -1.02 9.61
N GLY A 92 12.00 -0.78 10.82
CA GLY A 92 11.54 0.55 11.26
C GLY A 92 10.06 0.84 10.99
N PRO A 93 9.53 1.99 11.42
CA PRO A 93 8.11 2.32 11.30
C PRO A 93 7.66 2.56 9.85
N SER A 94 8.57 3.05 9.00
CA SER A 94 8.31 3.44 7.61
C SER A 94 7.73 2.31 6.75
N VAL A 95 8.08 1.05 7.00
CA VAL A 95 7.47 -0.08 6.26
C VAL A 95 5.99 -0.29 6.57
N LEU A 96 5.50 0.11 7.75
CA LEU A 96 4.07 0.03 8.10
C LEU A 96 3.27 1.11 7.36
N VAL A 97 3.84 2.32 7.31
CA VAL A 97 3.31 3.45 6.54
C VAL A 97 3.23 3.07 5.06
N SER A 98 4.31 2.49 4.53
CA SER A 98 4.38 1.98 3.16
C SER A 98 3.31 0.92 2.89
N GLU A 99 3.21 -0.10 3.74
CA GLU A 99 2.22 -1.17 3.62
C GLU A 99 0.78 -0.64 3.59
N LEU A 100 0.40 0.23 4.53
CA LEU A 100 -0.95 0.80 4.61
C LEU A 100 -1.27 1.69 3.40
N VAL A 101 -0.39 2.64 3.09
CA VAL A 101 -0.60 3.61 2.00
C VAL A 101 -0.65 2.89 0.64
N ALA A 102 0.27 1.96 0.39
CA ALA A 102 0.28 1.20 -0.85
C ALA A 102 -0.92 0.25 -0.96
N ALA A 103 -1.36 -0.39 0.12
CA ALA A 103 -2.56 -1.24 0.08
C ALA A 103 -3.85 -0.44 -0.25
N GLU A 104 -3.99 0.77 0.28
CA GLU A 104 -5.07 1.71 -0.09
C GLU A 104 -5.02 2.10 -1.57
N LEU A 105 -3.85 2.53 -2.04
CA LEU A 105 -3.65 2.91 -3.45
C LEU A 105 -3.88 1.71 -4.37
N ALA A 106 -3.49 0.50 -3.99
CA ALA A 106 -3.73 -0.73 -4.75
C ALA A 106 -5.22 -1.04 -4.87
N ARG A 107 -6.00 -0.91 -3.78
CA ARG A 107 -7.47 -1.07 -3.82
C ARG A 107 -8.11 -0.04 -4.73
N TRP A 108 -7.74 1.24 -4.59
CA TRP A 108 -8.23 2.30 -5.48
C TRP A 108 -7.85 2.06 -6.94
N PHE A 109 -6.65 1.55 -7.21
CA PHE A 109 -6.18 1.27 -8.55
C PHE A 109 -6.87 0.07 -9.21
N GLY A 110 -7.61 -0.73 -8.45
CA GLY A 110 -8.34 -1.91 -8.94
C GLY A 110 -7.51 -3.19 -8.90
N LEU A 111 -6.49 -3.26 -8.04
CA LEU A 111 -5.81 -4.50 -7.71
C LEU A 111 -6.58 -5.29 -6.63
N LYS A 112 -6.34 -6.59 -6.63
CA LYS A 112 -6.96 -7.56 -5.72
C LYS A 112 -6.01 -7.86 -4.56
N VAL A 113 -5.75 -6.87 -3.71
CA VAL A 113 -5.03 -7.11 -2.45
C VAL A 113 -5.98 -7.75 -1.43
N PRO A 114 -5.48 -8.55 -0.45
CA PRO A 114 -6.28 -9.03 0.67
C PRO A 114 -6.91 -7.85 1.42
N PRO A 115 -8.14 -7.96 1.94
CA PRO A 115 -8.70 -6.92 2.81
C PRO A 115 -7.84 -6.72 4.05
N PHE A 116 -7.72 -5.46 4.49
CA PHE A 116 -6.80 -5.05 5.55
C PHE A 116 -7.43 -4.03 6.50
N ALA A 117 -6.80 -3.87 7.66
CA ALA A 117 -7.24 -3.03 8.76
C ALA A 117 -6.06 -2.50 9.59
N VAL A 118 -6.32 -1.47 10.40
CA VAL A 118 -5.47 -1.10 11.52
C VAL A 118 -6.10 -1.60 12.82
N VAL A 119 -5.41 -2.48 13.52
CA VAL A 119 -5.86 -3.11 14.76
C VAL A 119 -5.42 -2.25 15.95
N ALA A 120 -6.38 -1.57 16.57
CA ALA A 120 -6.11 -0.60 17.63
C ALA A 120 -5.88 -1.22 19.02
N GLN A 121 -6.21 -2.51 19.22
CA GLN A 121 -6.10 -3.22 20.50
C GLN A 121 -5.70 -4.68 20.27
N CYS A 122 -4.87 -5.24 21.17
CA CYS A 122 -4.51 -6.65 21.16
C CYS A 122 -4.61 -7.16 22.60
N ALA A 123 -5.39 -8.21 22.83
CA ALA A 123 -5.63 -8.78 24.16
C ALA A 123 -4.52 -9.74 24.60
N ILE A 124 -3.77 -10.29 23.65
CA ILE A 124 -2.65 -11.21 23.87
C ILE A 124 -1.30 -10.53 23.63
N GLU A 125 -0.28 -10.99 24.33
CA GLU A 125 1.11 -10.61 24.07
C GLU A 125 1.67 -11.47 22.92
N ILE A 126 2.23 -10.83 21.90
CA ILE A 126 2.83 -11.48 20.72
C ILE A 126 4.24 -10.91 20.56
N THR A 127 5.21 -11.78 20.27
CA THR A 127 6.62 -11.37 20.18
C THR A 127 7.21 -11.65 18.80
N MET A 128 7.79 -10.63 18.17
CA MET A 128 8.43 -10.73 16.87
C MET A 128 9.67 -11.63 16.95
N LYS A 129 9.58 -12.81 16.34
CA LYS A 129 10.58 -13.89 16.40
C LYS A 129 12.00 -13.49 15.97
N LYS A 130 12.16 -12.46 15.13
CA LYS A 130 13.48 -12.04 14.63
C LYS A 130 14.29 -11.20 15.64
N ASN A 131 13.63 -10.40 16.48
CA ASN A 131 14.31 -9.48 17.41
C ASN A 131 13.85 -9.59 18.88
N GLY A 132 12.84 -10.41 19.17
CA GLY A 132 12.31 -10.59 20.53
C GLY A 132 11.52 -9.40 21.06
N VAL A 133 11.11 -8.47 20.20
CA VAL A 133 10.33 -7.29 20.59
C VAL A 133 8.83 -7.61 20.55
N ALA A 134 8.10 -7.20 21.59
CA ALA A 134 6.65 -7.36 21.64
C ALA A 134 5.95 -6.50 20.57
N MET A 135 4.92 -7.05 19.94
CA MET A 135 4.06 -6.30 19.03
C MET A 135 3.13 -5.37 19.82
N VAL A 136 3.02 -4.13 19.38
CA VAL A 136 2.25 -3.07 20.05
C VAL A 136 1.21 -2.46 19.10
N PRO A 137 -0.05 -2.28 19.53
CA PRO A 137 -1.02 -1.50 18.77
C PRO A 137 -0.62 -0.02 18.61
N PRO A 138 -1.06 0.65 17.53
CA PRO A 138 -1.83 0.11 16.42
C PRO A 138 -0.98 -0.75 15.48
N MET A 139 -1.52 -1.89 15.04
CA MET A 139 -0.85 -2.83 14.13
C MET A 139 -1.53 -2.83 12.76
N PHE A 140 -0.77 -3.01 11.68
CA PHE A 140 -1.34 -3.36 10.39
C PHE A 140 -1.79 -4.82 10.40
N PHE A 141 -2.99 -5.10 9.88
CA PHE A 141 -3.52 -6.45 9.67
C PHE A 141 -3.98 -6.63 8.23
N SER A 142 -3.69 -7.79 7.63
CA SER A 142 -4.33 -8.24 6.39
C SER A 142 -4.83 -9.68 6.54
N TYR A 143 -5.96 -10.02 5.91
CA TYR A 143 -6.45 -11.40 5.91
C TYR A 143 -5.45 -12.35 5.26
N ALA A 144 -5.35 -13.55 5.83
CA ALA A 144 -4.66 -14.66 5.18
C ALA A 144 -5.53 -15.16 4.03
N VAL A 145 -4.97 -15.16 2.82
CA VAL A 145 -5.60 -15.71 1.62
C VAL A 145 -4.93 -17.02 1.25
N ASP A 146 -5.73 -18.03 0.91
CA ASP A 146 -5.22 -19.30 0.39
C ASP A 146 -4.88 -19.13 -1.10
N GLY A 147 -3.58 -19.04 -1.38
CA GLY A 147 -3.04 -18.78 -2.71
C GLY A 147 -1.69 -19.45 -2.90
N THR A 148 -1.38 -19.81 -4.14
CA THR A 148 -0.06 -20.36 -4.50
C THR A 148 0.88 -19.20 -4.84
N PRO A 149 2.08 -19.11 -4.23
CA PRO A 149 3.11 -18.16 -4.65
C PRO A 149 3.49 -18.27 -6.13
N ARG A 150 4.11 -17.22 -6.67
CA ARG A 150 4.58 -17.20 -8.04
C ARG A 150 5.67 -18.26 -8.27
N ASP A 151 5.39 -19.25 -9.11
CA ASP A 151 6.35 -20.30 -9.50
C ASP A 151 7.19 -19.97 -10.75
N GLY A 152 6.92 -18.84 -11.41
CA GLY A 152 7.55 -18.43 -12.66
C GLY A 152 7.05 -19.17 -13.91
N SER A 153 5.97 -19.95 -13.79
CA SER A 153 5.35 -20.69 -14.90
C SER A 153 4.11 -19.97 -15.48
N ASP A 154 3.66 -20.44 -16.64
CA ASP A 154 2.44 -19.97 -17.31
C ASP A 154 1.15 -20.68 -16.80
N ILE A 155 1.28 -21.64 -15.88
CA ILE A 155 0.19 -22.54 -15.45
C ILE A 155 -0.97 -21.77 -14.83
N PHE A 156 -0.66 -20.78 -13.98
CA PHE A 156 -1.65 -19.91 -13.37
C PHE A 156 -1.99 -18.70 -14.27
N LEU A 157 -1.01 -18.17 -15.01
CA LEU A 157 -1.18 -17.00 -15.88
C LEU A 157 -2.17 -17.25 -17.02
N SER A 158 -2.06 -18.38 -17.71
CA SER A 158 -3.06 -18.84 -18.71
C SER A 158 -4.47 -19.03 -18.12
N ARG A 159 -4.59 -19.07 -16.79
CA ARG A 159 -5.83 -19.29 -16.03
C ARG A 159 -6.25 -18.08 -15.21
N LEU A 160 -5.69 -16.88 -15.44
CA LEU A 160 -6.20 -15.66 -14.83
C LEU A 160 -7.66 -15.39 -15.22
N ARG A 161 -8.42 -14.84 -14.26
CA ARG A 161 -9.79 -14.36 -14.43
C ARG A 161 -9.85 -13.08 -15.25
N ASP A 162 -8.89 -12.18 -15.04
CA ASP A 162 -8.69 -10.96 -15.82
C ASP A 162 -7.19 -10.83 -16.17
N PRO A 163 -6.75 -11.15 -17.40
CA PRO A 163 -5.36 -10.96 -17.82
C PRO A 163 -4.88 -9.51 -17.71
N ASN A 164 -5.78 -8.52 -17.77
CA ASN A 164 -5.40 -7.10 -17.61
C ASN A 164 -4.88 -6.78 -16.20
N ASP A 165 -5.08 -7.66 -15.21
CA ASP A 165 -4.47 -7.54 -13.88
C ASP A 165 -2.93 -7.50 -13.98
N VAL A 166 -2.33 -8.13 -14.99
CA VAL A 166 -0.87 -8.21 -15.19
C VAL A 166 -0.30 -6.83 -15.53
N ALA A 167 -0.78 -6.20 -16.60
CA ALA A 167 -0.39 -4.83 -16.95
C ALA A 167 -0.71 -3.84 -15.84
N ARG A 168 -1.84 -4.03 -15.13
CA ARG A 168 -2.23 -3.21 -13.98
C ARG A 168 -1.24 -3.36 -12.82
N LEU A 169 -0.79 -4.56 -12.50
CA LEU A 169 0.23 -4.80 -11.47
C LEU A 169 1.56 -4.12 -11.83
N VAL A 170 2.03 -4.28 -13.07
CA VAL A 170 3.29 -3.67 -13.53
C VAL A 170 3.24 -2.13 -13.48
N VAL A 171 2.13 -1.53 -13.93
CA VAL A 171 1.94 -0.07 -13.83
C VAL A 171 1.89 0.39 -12.37
N PHE A 172 1.22 -0.38 -11.50
CA PHE A 172 1.15 -0.08 -10.08
C PHE A 172 2.51 -0.17 -9.37
N ASP A 173 3.20 -1.31 -9.44
CA ASP A 173 4.50 -1.50 -8.80
C ASP A 173 5.53 -0.50 -9.33
N THR A 174 5.46 -0.11 -10.62
CA THR A 174 6.30 0.95 -11.20
C THR A 174 5.98 2.33 -10.62
N TRP A 175 4.70 2.67 -10.49
CA TRP A 175 4.26 3.90 -9.84
C TRP A 175 4.68 3.95 -8.37
N VAL A 176 4.50 2.88 -7.61
CA VAL A 176 4.85 2.84 -6.18
C VAL A 176 6.28 2.38 -5.88
N ARG A 177 7.14 2.18 -6.89
CA ARG A 177 8.56 1.78 -6.77
C ARG A 177 8.79 0.50 -5.94
N ASN A 178 7.93 -0.50 -6.11
CA ASN A 178 8.01 -1.73 -5.34
C ASN A 178 9.15 -2.65 -5.85
N TRP A 179 10.38 -2.36 -5.41
CA TRP A 179 11.58 -3.09 -5.84
C TRP A 179 11.62 -4.54 -5.35
N ASP A 180 11.05 -4.81 -4.18
CA ASP A 180 11.08 -6.14 -3.55
C ASP A 180 10.27 -7.16 -4.34
N ARG A 181 9.20 -6.78 -5.05
CA ARG A 181 8.42 -7.74 -5.86
C ARG A 181 9.22 -8.27 -7.06
N TYR A 182 9.69 -7.37 -7.92
CA TYR A 182 10.57 -7.69 -9.04
C TYR A 182 11.28 -6.43 -9.56
N LEU A 183 12.62 -6.47 -9.64
CA LEU A 183 13.43 -5.44 -10.29
C LEU A 183 14.76 -6.03 -10.78
N ASP A 184 15.17 -5.68 -12.00
CA ASP A 184 16.49 -6.00 -12.59
C ASP A 184 16.94 -7.49 -12.53
N GLY A 185 15.99 -8.41 -12.38
CA GLY A 185 16.21 -9.87 -12.28
C GLY A 185 16.11 -10.43 -10.86
N ASP A 186 16.17 -9.58 -9.84
CA ASP A 186 15.86 -9.95 -8.47
C ASP A 186 14.34 -10.03 -8.29
N ALA A 187 13.87 -11.14 -7.72
CA ALA A 187 12.46 -11.50 -7.64
C ALA A 187 12.12 -12.05 -6.26
N ASN A 188 11.06 -11.53 -5.62
CA ASN A 188 10.48 -12.13 -4.43
C ASN A 188 9.16 -12.82 -4.80
N PRO A 189 9.18 -14.13 -5.14
CA PRO A 189 8.00 -14.86 -5.60
C PRO A 189 6.89 -14.98 -4.54
N GLU A 190 7.26 -14.93 -3.26
CA GLU A 190 6.33 -15.04 -2.13
C GLU A 190 5.39 -13.82 -2.02
N ASN A 191 5.83 -12.65 -2.49
CA ASN A 191 5.02 -11.43 -2.43
C ASN A 191 3.87 -11.42 -3.45
N LEU A 192 3.73 -12.42 -4.33
CA LEU A 192 2.68 -12.46 -5.35
C LEU A 192 1.98 -13.81 -5.41
N LEU A 193 0.67 -13.81 -5.14
CA LEU A 193 -0.15 -15.02 -5.02
C LEU A 193 -1.13 -15.19 -6.19
N TYR A 194 -1.31 -16.44 -6.61
CA TYR A 194 -2.42 -16.87 -7.43
C TYR A 194 -3.51 -17.47 -6.54
N VAL A 195 -4.59 -16.70 -6.30
CA VAL A 195 -5.71 -17.11 -5.45
C VAL A 195 -6.83 -17.67 -6.32
N ARG A 196 -7.31 -18.88 -6.00
CA ARG A 196 -8.37 -19.53 -6.80
C ARG A 196 -9.72 -18.84 -6.59
N THR A 197 -10.40 -18.52 -7.68
CA THR A 197 -11.73 -17.87 -7.61
C THR A 197 -12.77 -18.82 -7.02
N ALA A 198 -13.63 -18.31 -6.13
CA ALA A 198 -14.69 -19.10 -5.49
C ALA A 198 -15.68 -19.74 -6.49
N THR A 199 -15.79 -19.20 -7.70
CA THR A 199 -16.79 -19.59 -8.71
C THR A 199 -16.25 -20.47 -9.84
N GLY A 200 -14.97 -20.85 -9.86
CA GLY A 200 -14.45 -21.63 -10.99
C GLY A 200 -12.97 -22.04 -10.95
N PRO A 201 -12.43 -22.54 -12.09
CA PRO A 201 -11.05 -22.98 -12.22
C PRO A 201 -10.07 -21.83 -12.56
N LYS A 202 -10.53 -20.59 -12.45
CA LYS A 202 -9.76 -19.37 -12.74
C LYS A 202 -9.10 -18.83 -11.48
N TYR A 203 -8.03 -18.08 -11.64
CA TYR A 203 -7.25 -17.47 -10.56
C TYR A 203 -7.31 -15.95 -10.63
N ASP A 204 -7.18 -15.32 -9.47
CA ASP A 204 -6.91 -13.90 -9.33
C ASP A 204 -5.44 -13.68 -9.03
N LEU A 205 -4.88 -12.62 -9.60
CA LEU A 205 -3.54 -12.15 -9.29
C LEU A 205 -3.62 -11.25 -8.05
N VAL A 206 -3.03 -11.71 -6.95
CA VAL A 206 -3.16 -11.10 -5.62
C VAL A 206 -1.78 -10.66 -5.12
N PRO A 207 -1.40 -9.39 -5.35
CA PRO A 207 -0.20 -8.84 -4.74
C PRO A 207 -0.37 -8.73 -3.22
N ILE A 208 0.64 -9.20 -2.49
CA ILE A 208 0.79 -9.00 -1.05
C ILE A 208 2.13 -8.32 -0.77
N ASP A 209 2.39 -8.04 0.50
CA ASP A 209 3.58 -7.39 1.04
C ASP A 209 4.02 -6.13 0.27
N HIS A 210 3.46 -4.99 0.67
CA HIS A 210 3.77 -3.69 0.10
C HIS A 210 4.79 -2.90 0.94
N SER A 211 5.43 -3.52 1.94
CA SER A 211 6.34 -2.89 2.90
C SER A 211 7.52 -2.12 2.28
N ASN A 212 7.89 -2.44 1.04
CA ASN A 212 9.00 -1.84 0.30
C ASN A 212 8.53 -0.85 -0.80
N CYS A 213 7.27 -0.44 -0.81
CA CYS A 213 6.80 0.62 -1.71
C CYS A 213 7.34 2.00 -1.29
N PHE A 214 7.60 2.87 -2.26
CA PHE A 214 8.10 4.25 -2.16
C PHE A 214 9.53 4.40 -1.61
N LEU A 215 9.94 3.52 -0.71
CA LEU A 215 11.26 3.48 -0.07
C LEU A 215 12.36 3.10 -1.06
N GLY A 216 13.55 3.67 -0.86
CA GLY A 216 14.77 3.25 -1.55
C GLY A 216 15.52 2.17 -0.75
N HIS A 217 16.85 2.19 -0.83
CA HIS A 217 17.70 1.51 0.16
C HIS A 217 17.72 2.23 1.51
N ASP A 218 17.38 3.52 1.53
CA ASP A 218 17.14 4.29 2.74
C ASP A 218 15.79 3.89 3.35
N VAL A 219 15.81 3.54 4.64
CA VAL A 219 14.67 2.93 5.34
C VAL A 219 13.54 3.90 5.70
N ASP A 220 13.72 5.20 5.43
CA ASP A 220 12.80 6.26 5.85
C ASP A 220 12.33 7.16 4.71
N PHE A 221 11.14 7.73 4.89
CA PHE A 221 10.59 8.70 3.94
C PHE A 221 11.33 10.05 4.00
N PRO A 222 11.54 10.72 2.85
CA PRO A 222 12.08 12.07 2.83
C PRO A 222 11.20 13.03 3.63
N SER A 223 11.81 13.83 4.51
CA SER A 223 11.14 14.93 5.25
C SER A 223 11.30 16.29 4.58
N GLU A 224 11.95 16.31 3.42
CA GLU A 224 12.06 17.42 2.47
C GLU A 224 11.24 17.04 1.21
N PRO A 225 11.03 17.92 0.22
CA PRO A 225 10.40 17.55 -1.05
C PRO A 225 11.01 16.29 -1.66
N PRO A 226 10.22 15.44 -2.33
CA PRO A 226 10.66 14.12 -2.73
C PRO A 226 11.84 14.19 -3.71
N PRO A 227 12.86 13.33 -3.58
CA PRO A 227 14.01 13.34 -4.47
C PRO A 227 13.61 13.21 -5.95
N GLU A 228 14.21 14.03 -6.82
CA GLU A 228 13.88 14.07 -8.25
C GLU A 228 14.13 12.71 -8.93
N ASP A 229 15.17 11.98 -8.50
CA ASP A 229 15.49 10.64 -8.97
C ASP A 229 14.48 9.59 -8.49
N TRP A 230 13.78 9.80 -7.36
CA TRP A 230 12.67 8.94 -6.94
C TRP A 230 11.42 9.21 -7.76
N VAL A 231 11.11 10.48 -8.03
CA VAL A 231 9.96 10.87 -8.87
C VAL A 231 10.15 10.37 -10.30
N THR A 232 11.32 10.62 -10.88
CA THR A 232 11.63 10.37 -12.31
C THR A 232 12.36 9.05 -12.59
N ASP A 233 12.48 8.16 -11.59
CA ASP A 233 13.11 6.84 -11.74
C ASP A 233 12.56 6.10 -12.97
N PRO A 234 13.38 5.86 -14.02
CA PRO A 234 12.92 5.30 -15.28
C PRO A 234 12.72 3.79 -15.26
N LYS A 235 13.12 3.10 -14.17
CA LYS A 235 13.01 1.64 -14.03
C LYS A 235 11.56 1.17 -14.10
N VAL A 236 11.39 -0.06 -14.60
CA VAL A 236 10.11 -0.77 -14.64
C VAL A 236 10.12 -1.84 -13.56
N TYR A 237 9.14 -1.78 -12.67
CA TYR A 237 9.03 -2.63 -11.49
C TYR A 237 7.88 -3.63 -11.67
N GLY A 238 7.95 -4.80 -11.02
CA GLY A 238 6.89 -5.81 -11.06
C GLY A 238 6.75 -6.55 -12.41
N LYS A 239 7.53 -6.20 -13.45
CA LYS A 239 7.51 -6.83 -14.78
C LYS A 239 8.33 -8.12 -14.83
N PHE A 240 7.78 -9.19 -14.26
CA PHE A 240 8.36 -10.53 -14.40
C PHE A 240 8.41 -10.96 -15.88
N PRO A 241 9.43 -11.75 -16.33
CA PRO A 241 9.60 -12.07 -17.75
C PRO A 241 8.41 -12.81 -18.38
N GLU A 242 7.75 -13.69 -17.62
CA GLU A 242 6.59 -14.45 -18.12
C GLU A 242 5.30 -13.62 -18.21
N PHE A 243 5.32 -12.35 -17.81
CA PHE A 243 4.20 -11.42 -17.99
C PHE A 243 4.16 -10.81 -19.39
N ASP A 244 5.28 -10.83 -20.12
CA ASP A 244 5.39 -10.20 -21.45
C ASP A 244 4.29 -10.62 -22.45
N PRO A 245 3.86 -11.89 -22.53
CA PRO A 245 2.75 -12.30 -23.41
C PRO A 245 1.37 -11.75 -23.02
N LEU A 246 1.23 -11.14 -21.84
CA LEU A 246 -0.03 -10.61 -21.30
C LEU A 246 -0.02 -9.08 -21.14
N ILE A 247 1.08 -8.41 -21.50
CA ILE A 247 1.21 -6.96 -21.51
C ILE A 247 1.02 -6.48 -22.95
N ASP A 248 -0.13 -5.84 -23.22
CA ASP A 248 -0.46 -5.29 -24.54
C ASP A 248 -0.84 -3.81 -24.44
N ALA A 249 -0.93 -3.13 -25.59
CA ALA A 249 -1.17 -1.68 -25.62
C ALA A 249 -2.53 -1.28 -25.01
N ASN A 250 -3.52 -2.19 -25.04
CA ASN A 250 -4.86 -1.92 -24.52
C ASN A 250 -4.91 -2.05 -22.99
N SER A 251 -4.37 -3.15 -22.46
CA SER A 251 -4.25 -3.42 -21.02
C SER A 251 -3.38 -2.37 -20.31
N VAL A 252 -2.27 -1.94 -20.93
CA VAL A 252 -1.47 -0.81 -20.45
C VAL A 252 -2.25 0.50 -20.51
N ALA A 253 -2.92 0.81 -21.63
CA ALA A 253 -3.71 2.05 -21.75
C ALA A 253 -4.84 2.14 -20.71
N LEU A 254 -5.51 1.04 -20.39
CA LEU A 254 -6.54 0.98 -19.34
C LEU A 254 -5.97 1.27 -17.94
N ALA A 255 -4.81 0.68 -17.59
CA ALA A 255 -4.15 0.94 -16.32
C ALA A 255 -3.64 2.39 -16.22
N ILE A 256 -3.06 2.93 -17.30
CA ILE A 256 -2.57 4.30 -17.37
C ILE A 256 -3.72 5.32 -17.33
N GLN A 257 -4.84 5.04 -18.01
CA GLN A 257 -6.06 5.86 -17.90
C GLN A 257 -6.60 5.88 -16.46
N ARG A 258 -6.53 4.75 -15.74
CA ARG A 258 -6.89 4.72 -14.32
C ARG A 258 -5.94 5.57 -13.48
N LEU A 259 -4.63 5.49 -13.71
CA LEU A 259 -3.63 6.25 -12.95
C LEU A 259 -3.76 7.76 -13.17
N ALA A 260 -4.00 8.18 -14.41
CA ALA A 260 -4.24 9.58 -14.77
C ALA A 260 -5.48 10.19 -14.10
N GLN A 261 -6.37 9.38 -13.51
CA GLN A 261 -7.54 9.82 -12.75
C GLN A 261 -7.30 9.91 -11.24
N LEU A 262 -6.06 9.76 -10.76
CA LEU A 262 -5.71 9.83 -9.33
C LEU A 262 -6.10 11.17 -8.69
N PRO A 263 -7.06 11.21 -7.76
CA PRO A 263 -7.45 12.47 -7.12
C PRO A 263 -6.46 12.81 -6.01
N HIS A 264 -5.86 14.00 -6.07
CA HIS A 264 -4.94 14.47 -5.03
C HIS A 264 -5.55 14.45 -3.63
N ASN A 265 -6.83 14.79 -3.47
CA ASN A 265 -7.50 14.73 -2.17
C ASN A 265 -7.59 13.30 -1.62
N PHE A 266 -7.78 12.30 -2.47
CA PHE A 266 -7.75 10.90 -2.06
C PHE A 266 -6.36 10.48 -1.58
N VAL A 267 -5.29 10.92 -2.24
CA VAL A 267 -3.91 10.68 -1.77
C VAL A 267 -3.68 11.32 -0.39
N VAL A 268 -4.15 12.56 -0.19
CA VAL A 268 -4.09 13.24 1.12
C VAL A 268 -4.90 12.48 2.19
N GLU A 269 -6.09 11.98 1.86
CA GLU A 269 -6.93 11.17 2.76
C GLU A 269 -6.24 9.84 3.14
N VAL A 270 -5.63 9.15 2.16
CA VAL A 270 -4.86 7.91 2.38
C VAL A 270 -3.65 8.16 3.29
N VAL A 271 -2.85 9.18 3.01
CA VAL A 271 -1.65 9.47 3.81
C VAL A 271 -2.03 9.95 5.22
N ASN A 272 -3.12 10.72 5.37
CA ASN A 272 -3.65 11.10 6.68
C ASN A 272 -4.34 9.95 7.45
N SER A 273 -4.57 8.79 6.84
CA SER A 273 -5.09 7.59 7.53
C SER A 273 -4.03 6.87 8.37
N VAL A 274 -2.75 7.20 8.17
CA VAL A 274 -1.61 6.64 8.89
C VAL A 274 -1.75 6.95 10.40
N PRO A 275 -1.70 5.94 11.29
CA PRO A 275 -1.81 6.16 12.72
C PRO A 275 -0.67 7.05 13.25
N PRO A 276 -0.96 8.11 14.03
CA PRO A 276 0.09 9.01 14.56
C PRO A 276 1.05 8.30 15.52
N GLN A 277 0.67 7.15 16.07
CA GLN A 277 1.54 6.28 16.88
C GLN A 277 2.68 5.68 16.07
N TRP A 278 2.59 5.63 14.73
CA TRP A 278 3.69 5.19 13.86
C TRP A 278 4.74 6.29 13.64
N GLU A 279 4.65 7.41 14.36
CA GLU A 279 5.62 8.52 14.39
C GLU A 279 5.87 9.17 13.01
N PHE A 280 4.95 8.96 12.07
CA PHE A 280 5.03 9.50 10.71
C PHE A 280 4.77 11.01 10.71
N GLY A 281 5.86 11.79 10.64
CA GLY A 281 5.82 13.24 10.79
C GLY A 281 5.14 13.98 9.63
N PRO A 282 4.58 15.19 9.87
CA PRO A 282 3.79 15.91 8.88
C PRO A 282 4.57 16.31 7.62
N ASN A 283 5.88 16.56 7.73
CA ASN A 283 6.72 16.87 6.58
C ASN A 283 6.92 15.64 5.68
N ALA A 284 7.15 14.46 6.27
CA ALA A 284 7.25 13.21 5.55
C ALA A 284 5.91 12.81 4.92
N ALA A 285 4.79 13.09 5.60
CA ALA A 285 3.45 12.93 5.03
C ALA A 285 3.23 13.83 3.80
N GLN A 286 3.58 15.11 3.88
CA GLN A 286 3.49 16.03 2.74
C GLN A 286 4.38 15.58 1.57
N SER A 287 5.64 15.20 1.84
CA SER A 287 6.56 14.69 0.83
C SER A 287 6.09 13.40 0.17
N LEU A 288 5.45 12.50 0.93
CA LEU A 288 4.84 11.28 0.40
C LEU A 288 3.64 11.58 -0.50
N VAL A 289 2.77 12.52 -0.14
CA VAL A 289 1.67 12.99 -1.00
C VAL A 289 2.21 13.52 -2.33
N GLU A 290 3.26 14.35 -2.28
CA GLU A 290 3.95 14.88 -3.45
C GLU A 290 4.57 13.76 -4.30
N LEU A 291 5.33 12.84 -3.68
CA LEU A 291 5.95 11.69 -4.38
C LEU A 291 4.90 10.86 -5.13
N ILE A 292 3.81 10.50 -4.46
CA ILE A 292 2.72 9.70 -5.04
C ILE A 292 2.12 10.43 -6.26
N CYS A 293 1.87 11.73 -6.15
CA CYS A 293 1.23 12.51 -7.21
C CYS A 293 2.17 12.84 -8.37
N GLU A 294 3.39 13.33 -8.11
CA GLU A 294 4.37 13.64 -9.15
C GLU A 294 4.77 12.37 -9.92
N ARG A 295 5.03 11.26 -9.20
CA ARG A 295 5.38 9.99 -9.84
C ARG A 295 4.22 9.38 -10.64
N ALA A 296 2.96 9.58 -10.22
CA ALA A 296 1.80 9.18 -11.01
C ALA A 296 1.82 9.84 -12.40
N ARG A 297 2.10 11.15 -12.47
CA ARG A 297 2.19 11.89 -13.74
C ARG A 297 3.36 11.39 -14.58
N TYR A 298 4.55 11.27 -13.99
CA TYR A 298 5.73 10.75 -14.68
C TYR A 298 5.50 9.35 -15.27
N VAL A 299 4.84 8.45 -14.54
CA VAL A 299 4.52 7.09 -15.01
C VAL A 299 3.46 7.12 -16.12
N VAL A 300 2.42 7.95 -16.00
CA VAL A 300 1.42 8.14 -17.07
C VAL A 300 2.07 8.60 -18.37
N ASP A 301 3.01 9.56 -18.30
CA ASP A 301 3.64 10.15 -19.48
C ASP A 301 4.72 9.25 -20.12
N THR A 302 5.40 8.40 -19.33
CA THR A 302 6.61 7.69 -19.80
C THR A 302 6.52 6.16 -19.86
N LEU A 303 5.69 5.52 -19.04
CA LEU A 303 5.64 4.06 -18.96
C LEU A 303 5.03 3.36 -20.21
N PRO A 304 4.01 3.90 -20.92
CA PRO A 304 3.44 3.23 -22.08
C PRO A 304 4.50 2.83 -23.12
N ALA A 305 5.38 3.77 -23.47
CA ALA A 305 6.45 3.58 -24.47
C ALA A 305 7.62 2.68 -23.99
N ARG A 306 7.60 2.22 -22.72
CA ARG A 306 8.56 1.25 -22.16
C ARG A 306 7.98 -0.16 -22.02
N LEU A 307 6.65 -0.29 -21.96
CA LEU A 307 5.97 -1.58 -21.81
C LEU A 307 5.54 -2.17 -23.15
N VAL A 308 5.20 -1.33 -24.11
CA VAL A 308 4.74 -1.75 -25.44
C VAL A 308 5.45 -0.96 -26.52
N ASP A 309 5.86 -1.65 -27.58
CA ASP A 309 6.34 -0.98 -28.79
C ASP A 309 5.24 -0.06 -29.34
N ALA A 310 5.65 1.07 -29.92
CA ALA A 310 4.72 1.93 -30.64
C ALA A 310 4.01 1.11 -31.73
N PRO A 311 2.67 1.20 -31.86
CA PRO A 311 1.93 0.39 -32.82
C PRO A 311 2.49 0.61 -34.23
N GLU A 312 2.82 -0.48 -34.93
CA GLU A 312 3.25 -0.41 -36.32
C GLU A 312 2.16 0.30 -37.14
N ILE A 313 2.46 1.49 -37.66
CA ILE A 313 1.53 2.24 -38.50
C ILE A 313 1.44 1.49 -39.84
N PRO A 314 0.29 0.86 -40.18
CA PRO A 314 0.23 0.01 -41.36
C PRO A 314 0.43 0.85 -42.62
N GLY A 315 1.56 0.66 -43.30
CA GLY A 315 1.94 1.41 -44.49
C GLY A 315 3.19 2.29 -44.35
N LEU A 316 3.75 2.50 -43.15
CA LEU A 316 5.12 3.01 -43.00
C LEU A 316 6.10 1.83 -42.94
N MET A 317 6.60 1.38 -44.10
CA MET A 317 7.87 0.65 -44.13
C MET A 317 9.03 1.62 -43.87
N LYS A 318 10.07 1.14 -43.18
CA LYS A 318 11.35 1.83 -43.00
C LYS A 318 12.19 1.78 -44.28
#